data_AF-A0A537WC00-F1
#
_entry.id   AF-A0A537WC00-F1
#
_cell.length_a   1.000
_cell.length_b   1.000
_cell.length_c   1.000
_cell.angle_alpha   90.00
_cell.angle_beta   90.00
_cell.angle_gamma   90.00
#
_symmetry.space_group_name_H-M   'P 1'
#
loop_
_entity.id
_entity.type
_entity.pdbx_description
1 polymer ?
#
loop_
_entity_poly.entity_id
_entity_poly.type
_entity_poly.pdbx_seq_one_letter_code
_entity_poly.pdbx_strand_id
1 'polypeptide(L)'
;MGLERDGDVLLVVVDPKTHGKLVVEFPASACIRGASNKVQPLMRNARAALVAACGAPDRGSFTRVGGQATITGVGFFESGDGVSDAAPNGIELHPVLGFRMTECSLGAG
;
A
#
# COMPACT_ATOMS: atom_id res chain seq x y z
N MET A 1 6.28 0.02 -5.05
CA MET A 1 5.85 1.13 -4.19
C MET A 1 5.92 2.42 -4.97
N GLY A 2 4.81 3.13 -5.12
CA GLY A 2 4.76 4.42 -5.80
C GLY A 2 3.93 5.43 -4.99
N LEU A 3 4.04 6.71 -5.34
CA LEU A 3 3.21 7.77 -4.78
C LEU A 3 2.18 8.25 -5.81
N GLU A 4 0.91 8.16 -5.45
CA GLU A 4 -0.23 8.59 -6.26
C GLU A 4 -0.41 10.12 -6.25
N ARG A 5 -1.30 10.63 -7.12
CA ARG A 5 -1.51 12.08 -7.28
C ARG A 5 -2.08 12.77 -6.04
N ASP A 6 -2.94 12.08 -5.31
CA ASP A 6 -3.50 12.54 -4.03
C ASP A 6 -2.56 12.33 -2.83
N GLY A 7 -1.46 11.61 -3.05
CA GLY A 7 -0.39 11.38 -2.07
C GLY A 7 -0.49 10.03 -1.35
N ASP A 8 -1.39 9.16 -1.78
CA ASP A 8 -1.51 7.81 -1.29
C ASP A 8 -0.28 7.00 -1.74
N VAL A 9 0.21 6.12 -0.85
CA VAL A 9 1.31 5.21 -1.21
C VAL A 9 0.71 3.92 -1.71
N LEU A 10 0.94 3.61 -2.97
CA LEU A 10 0.42 2.41 -3.62
C LEU A 10 1.47 1.31 -3.66
N LEU A 11 1.08 0.10 -3.26
CA LEU A 11 1.82 -1.12 -3.53
C LEU A 11 0.98 -2.07 -4.38
N VAL A 12 1.58 -2.60 -5.44
CA VAL A 12 1.14 -3.86 -6.04
C VAL A 12 1.89 -4.98 -5.31
N VAL A 13 1.19 -5.70 -4.44
CA VAL A 13 1.74 -6.84 -3.70
C VAL A 13 1.61 -8.08 -4.57
N VAL A 14 2.67 -8.88 -4.63
CA VAL A 14 2.70 -10.16 -5.34
C VAL A 14 2.98 -11.26 -4.35
N ASP A 15 2.10 -12.27 -4.30
CA ASP A 15 2.38 -13.50 -3.57
C ASP A 15 3.46 -14.30 -4.34
N PRO A 16 4.64 -14.55 -3.75
CA PRO A 16 5.72 -15.26 -4.44
C PRO A 16 5.40 -16.72 -4.77
N LYS A 17 4.39 -17.32 -4.14
CA LYS A 17 4.01 -18.73 -4.39
C LYS A 17 2.96 -18.86 -5.48
N THR A 18 1.95 -17.99 -5.45
CA THR A 18 0.79 -18.08 -6.36
C THR A 18 0.86 -17.10 -7.52
N HIS A 19 1.74 -16.10 -7.43
CA HIS A 19 1.78 -14.92 -8.30
C HIS A 19 0.47 -14.11 -8.30
N GLY A 20 -0.41 -14.37 -7.33
CA GLY A 20 -1.59 -13.56 -7.07
C GLY A 20 -1.17 -12.14 -6.73
N LYS A 21 -1.94 -11.17 -7.24
CA LYS A 21 -1.66 -9.75 -7.05
C LYS A 21 -2.78 -9.10 -6.23
N LEU A 22 -2.41 -8.07 -5.48
CA LEU A 22 -3.33 -7.26 -4.70
C LEU A 22 -2.82 -5.83 -4.69
N VAL A 23 -3.69 -4.86 -4.98
CA VAL A 23 -3.37 -3.45 -4.76
C VAL A 23 -3.63 -3.12 -3.29
N VAL A 24 -2.72 -2.38 -2.66
CA VAL A 24 -2.91 -1.90 -1.29
C VAL A 24 -2.47 -0.44 -1.21
N GLU A 25 -3.25 0.37 -0.52
CA GLU A 25 -3.06 1.82 -0.48
C GLU A 25 -3.00 2.38 0.94
N PHE A 26 -1.95 3.16 1.18
CA PHE A 26 -1.67 3.81 2.45
C PHE A 26 -1.99 5.30 2.34
N PRO A 27 -3.11 5.75 2.90
CA PRO A 27 -3.65 7.05 2.53
C PRO A 27 -2.84 8.22 3.11
N ALA A 28 -2.75 9.30 2.34
CA ALA A 28 -2.20 10.56 2.81
C ALA A 28 -3.03 11.14 3.95
N SER A 29 -2.40 11.96 4.80
CA SER A 29 -3.13 12.65 5.88
C SER A 29 -4.25 13.57 5.37
N ALA A 30 -4.15 14.05 4.12
CA ALA A 30 -5.19 14.85 3.48
C ALA A 30 -6.43 14.02 3.13
N CYS A 31 -6.26 12.75 2.75
CA CYS A 31 -7.32 11.83 2.33
C CYS A 31 -8.17 11.32 3.52
N ILE A 32 -7.60 11.29 4.72
CA ILE A 32 -8.26 10.70 5.90
C ILE A 32 -8.99 11.71 6.81
N ARG A 33 -9.11 12.98 6.41
CA ARG A 33 -9.69 14.03 7.26
C ARG A 33 -11.12 13.74 7.72
N GLY A 34 -11.91 13.07 6.88
CA GLY A 34 -13.29 12.67 7.18
C GLY A 34 -13.42 11.35 7.97
N ALA A 35 -12.33 10.60 8.15
CA ALA A 35 -12.37 9.34 8.87
C ALA A 35 -12.53 9.55 10.38
N SER A 36 -13.06 8.56 11.09
CA SER A 36 -13.23 8.65 12.54
C SER A 36 -11.90 8.78 13.29
N ASN A 37 -11.91 9.46 14.44
CA ASN A 37 -10.74 9.63 15.31
C ASN A 37 -10.13 8.29 15.80
N LYS A 38 -10.88 7.19 15.74
CA LYS A 38 -10.41 5.84 16.10
C LYS A 38 -9.61 5.19 14.97
N VAL A 39 -9.95 5.46 13.72
CA VAL A 39 -9.36 4.79 12.53
C VAL A 39 -8.25 5.63 11.92
N GLN A 40 -8.34 6.97 11.98
CA GLN A 40 -7.28 7.85 11.48
C GLN A 40 -5.86 7.51 11.99
N PRO A 41 -5.65 7.24 13.31
CA PRO A 41 -4.31 6.89 13.80
C PRO A 41 -3.79 5.57 13.22
N LEU A 42 -4.68 4.61 12.95
CA LEU A 42 -4.32 3.31 12.37
C LEU A 42 -3.73 3.49 10.96
N MET A 43 -4.41 4.27 10.11
CA MET A 43 -3.95 4.57 8.76
C MET A 43 -2.62 5.33 8.76
N ARG A 44 -2.49 6.36 9.61
CA ARG A 44 -1.22 7.12 9.74
C ARG A 44 -0.08 6.23 10.22
N ASN A 45 -0.31 5.39 11.22
CA ASN A 45 0.70 4.50 11.77
C ASN A 45 1.12 3.43 10.75
N ALA A 46 0.17 2.88 9.98
CA ALA A 46 0.49 1.93 8.92
C ALA A 46 1.38 2.57 7.84
N ARG A 47 1.06 3.78 7.39
CA ARG A 47 1.88 4.52 6.41
C ARG A 47 3.26 4.84 6.97
N ALA A 48 3.33 5.27 8.23
CA ALA A 48 4.60 5.55 8.90
C ALA A 48 5.45 4.28 9.04
N ALA A 49 4.86 3.14 9.38
CA ALA A 49 5.55 1.86 9.49
C ALA A 49 6.11 1.38 8.14
N LEU A 50 5.36 1.55 7.05
CA LEU A 50 5.86 1.28 5.70
C LEU A 50 7.08 2.15 5.37
N VAL A 51 6.97 3.46 5.59
CA VAL A 51 8.05 4.40 5.29
C VAL A 51 9.27 4.15 6.16
N ALA A 52 9.07 3.78 7.43
CA ALA A 52 10.17 3.42 8.33
C ALA A 52 10.90 2.14 7.88
N ALA A 53 10.15 1.16 7.35
CA ALA A 53 10.73 -0.10 6.89
C ALA A 53 11.40 0.02 5.51
N CYS A 54 10.74 0.67 4.55
CA CYS A 54 11.09 0.64 3.12
C CYS A 54 11.56 1.98 2.55
N GLY A 55 11.54 3.06 3.33
CA GLY A 55 11.80 4.41 2.85
C GLY A 55 10.57 5.08 2.24
N ALA A 56 10.73 6.33 1.82
CA ALA A 56 9.66 7.09 1.18
C ALA A 56 9.49 6.68 -0.30
N PRO A 57 8.25 6.66 -0.83
CA PRO A 57 8.01 6.40 -2.25
C PRO A 57 8.47 7.58 -3.13
N ASP A 58 8.88 7.26 -4.34
CA ASP A 58 9.17 8.26 -5.37
C ASP A 58 7.89 8.71 -6.09
N ARG A 59 7.88 9.96 -6.54
CA ARG A 59 6.81 10.50 -7.39
C ARG A 59 7.03 10.06 -8.84
N GLY A 60 5.99 9.51 -9.45
CA GLY A 60 5.99 9.18 -10.88
C GLY A 60 6.77 7.92 -11.26
N SER A 61 7.29 7.17 -10.29
CA SER A 61 7.95 5.88 -10.53
C SER A 61 7.61 4.87 -9.45
N PHE A 62 7.66 3.59 -9.81
CA PHE A 62 7.52 2.48 -8.87
C PHE A 62 8.90 1.98 -8.45
N THR A 63 9.15 2.00 -7.14
CA THR A 63 10.33 1.39 -6.53
C THR A 63 9.98 -0.02 -6.06
N ARG A 64 10.77 -1.01 -6.49
CA ARG A 64 10.58 -2.40 -6.11
C ARG A 64 11.07 -2.62 -4.68
N VAL A 65 10.18 -3.13 -3.84
CA VAL A 65 10.45 -3.43 -2.43
C VAL A 65 10.06 -4.87 -2.16
N GLY A 66 10.79 -5.55 -1.30
CA GLY A 66 10.58 -6.96 -0.97
C GLY A 66 10.73 -7.23 0.52
N GLY A 67 10.17 -8.35 0.95
CA GLY A 67 10.20 -8.81 2.33
C GLY A 67 8.88 -9.46 2.73
N GLN A 68 8.85 -10.06 3.92
CA GLN A 68 7.63 -10.60 4.49
C GLN A 68 6.89 -9.52 5.29
N ALA A 69 5.66 -9.22 4.90
CA ALA A 69 4.81 -8.26 5.58
C ALA A 69 3.48 -8.88 6.03
N THR A 70 2.93 -8.33 7.11
CA THR A 70 1.52 -8.46 7.46
C THR A 70 0.83 -7.15 7.16
N ILE A 71 -0.20 -7.18 6.31
CA ILE A 71 -0.99 -6.01 5.91
C ILE A 71 -2.43 -6.25 6.35
N THR A 72 -3.01 -5.27 7.06
CA THR A 72 -4.42 -5.28 7.46
C THR A 72 -5.07 -4.05 6.84
N GLY A 73 -6.16 -4.23 6.12
CA GLY A 73 -6.89 -3.13 5.49
C GLY A 73 -8.36 -3.49 5.29
N VAL A 74 -9.11 -2.55 4.71
CA VAL A 74 -10.49 -2.79 4.31
C VAL A 74 -10.50 -3.25 2.87
N GLY A 75 -11.13 -4.40 2.61
CA GLY A 75 -11.27 -4.92 1.26
C GLY A 75 -12.30 -4.14 0.45
N PHE A 76 -11.91 -3.64 -0.71
CA PHE A 76 -12.78 -2.99 -1.69
C PHE A 76 -12.51 -3.54 -3.09
N PHE A 77 -13.46 -3.25 -3.99
CA PHE A 77 -13.30 -3.54 -5.42
C PHE A 77 -13.37 -2.22 -6.17
N GLU A 78 -12.26 -1.86 -6.83
CA GLU A 78 -12.20 -0.77 -7.79
C GLU A 78 -11.80 -1.36 -9.15
N SER A 79 -12.58 -1.06 -10.20
CA SER A 79 -12.27 -1.56 -11.54
C SER A 79 -10.96 -0.91 -12.01
N GLY A 80 -9.92 -1.74 -12.19
CA GLY A 80 -8.51 -1.32 -12.25
C GLY A 80 -8.02 -0.66 -13.54
N ASP A 81 -8.62 0.46 -13.96
CA ASP A 81 -8.06 1.30 -15.02
C ASP A 81 -6.93 2.25 -14.55
N GLY A 82 -6.73 2.41 -13.24
CA GLY A 82 -5.73 3.33 -12.67
C GLY A 82 -4.33 2.74 -12.40
N VAL A 83 -4.22 1.44 -12.14
CA VAL A 83 -2.99 0.86 -11.56
C VAL A 83 -2.36 -0.16 -12.50
N SER A 84 -1.18 0.17 -13.01
CA SER A 84 -0.41 -0.75 -13.86
C SER A 84 -0.07 -2.03 -13.10
N ASP A 85 -0.18 -3.18 -13.78
CA ASP A 85 0.09 -4.50 -13.23
C ASP A 85 -0.82 -4.97 -12.08
N ALA A 86 -1.95 -4.32 -11.82
CA ALA A 86 -2.94 -4.78 -10.84
C ALA A 86 -3.62 -6.11 -11.25
N ALA A 87 -4.30 -6.74 -10.28
CA ALA A 87 -5.10 -7.93 -10.55
C ALA A 87 -6.36 -7.56 -11.37
N PRO A 88 -6.77 -8.39 -12.34
CA PRO A 88 -7.88 -8.07 -13.25
C PRO A 88 -9.26 -8.06 -12.56
N ASN A 89 -9.36 -8.62 -11.35
CA ASN A 89 -10.60 -8.64 -10.58
C ASN A 89 -10.83 -7.36 -9.76
N GLY A 90 -9.89 -6.41 -9.76
CA GLY A 90 -10.03 -5.12 -9.09
C GLY A 90 -10.03 -5.18 -7.56
N ILE A 91 -9.63 -6.30 -6.94
CA ILE A 91 -9.56 -6.40 -5.48
C ILE A 91 -8.41 -5.54 -4.94
N GLU A 92 -8.69 -4.81 -3.87
CA GLU A 92 -7.71 -3.97 -3.19
C GLU A 92 -7.91 -3.91 -1.66
N LEU A 93 -6.87 -3.41 -0.96
CA LEU A 93 -6.99 -2.92 0.41
C LEU A 93 -6.82 -1.39 0.44
N HIS A 94 -7.92 -0.68 0.51
CA HIS A 94 -7.94 0.78 0.61
C HIS A 94 -9.03 1.20 1.62
N PRO A 95 -8.68 1.69 2.83
CA PRO A 95 -7.34 2.02 3.30
C PRO A 95 -6.65 0.84 3.99
N VAL A 96 -5.32 0.85 3.98
CA VAL A 96 -4.51 0.06 4.92
C VAL A 96 -4.64 0.65 6.34
N LEU A 97 -4.95 -0.21 7.30
CA LEU A 97 -5.13 0.08 8.72
C LEU A 97 -3.95 -0.41 9.59
N GLY A 98 -3.18 -1.39 9.10
CA GLY A 98 -2.07 -1.96 9.85
C GLY A 98 -1.01 -2.49 8.90
N PHE A 99 0.25 -2.27 9.26
CA PHE A 99 1.40 -2.77 8.52
C PHE A 99 2.51 -3.17 9.47
N ARG A 100 3.08 -4.36 9.23
CA ARG A 100 4.22 -4.86 9.97
C ARG A 100 5.18 -5.57 9.03
N MET A 101 6.43 -5.13 9.03
CA MET A 101 7.55 -5.73 8.32
C MET A 101 8.79 -5.46 9.17
N THR A 102 9.66 -6.45 9.32
CA THR A 102 10.89 -6.32 10.12
C THR A 102 12.06 -5.80 9.28
N GLU A 103 12.14 -6.22 8.03
CA GLU A 103 13.20 -5.83 7.10
C GLU A 103 12.62 -5.63 5.71
N CYS A 104 13.07 -4.58 5.03
CA CYS A 104 12.70 -4.29 3.65
C CYS A 104 13.94 -4.33 2.76
N SER A 105 13.89 -5.11 1.70
CA SER A 105 14.93 -5.17 0.68
C SER A 105 14.55 -4.30 -0.52
N LEU A 106 15.40 -3.33 -0.86
CA LEU A 106 15.25 -2.52 -2.07
C LEU A 106 15.73 -3.30 -3.29
N GLY A 107 14.97 -3.26 -4.39
CA GLY A 107 15.35 -3.90 -5.65
C GLY A 107 15.18 -5.43 -5.69
N ALA A 108 14.58 -6.05 -4.67
CA ALA A 108 14.40 -7.50 -4.62
C ALA A 108 13.36 -8.01 -5.64
N GLY A 109 13.74 -9.10 -6.33
CA GLY A 109 13.04 -9.82 -7.41
C GLY A 109 12.03 -10.86 -6.94
#